data_AF-A0A8R7RA34-F1
#
_entry.id   AF-A0A8R7RA34-F1
#
_cell.length_a   1.000
_cell.length_b   1.000
_cell.length_c   1.000
_cell.angle_alpha   90.00
_cell.angle_beta   90.00
_cell.angle_gamma   90.00
#
_symmetry.space_group_name_H-M   'P 1'
#
loop_
_entity.id
_entity.type
_entity.pdbx_description
1 polymer ?
#
loop_
_entity_poly.entity_id
_entity_poly.type
_entity_poly.pdbx_seq_one_letter_code
_entity_poly.pdbx_strand_id
1 'polypeptide(L)'
;MCDEFLFAVFIYPFRVDNPQVVWSANRACPVRENATLTFTRDGNLVLHDADGSHVWSSNSSGRSVVGIMLTEIGNLVLFDHRNATVWQSFDHPTDTLIVGQSLEEGMRLTANTSPTNWTENQFYITVCVDGLYAFVESTPPQCYFSDLMGQNKTGNDPTRVTFMTGSLTIFGKPGMPDTESYMPLLPATDSIKYMRLESTRHLRLYTWSGTEWNVFDVLGSLWMDDCDYPTVCGEYGICTEGQCVCPLENNSSTSYFKLVDERKPNLGCRPLTPISCQQRQQHQLLSLPNVSYFDKNYMVVNSTSIEECKQACLENCSCMAVLFTARECVWVTKVFSLRSIQSEVVGYNSSAYLKVQLSPSNENKKKVHLNPSSENKKVILGATVGAVTTLVLLVIVVTLFLRRRKYEEKDEFDFDQLPGMLARFSFKKLSECTKGFSKKLGDGGFGSVFQGELGEDKVAVKRLEGARQGKKEFLAEVETIGSIEHINLVRLIGFCAEKSERLLVYEYMSRGSLDRWIYYRHNNAPLDWCTRSRIILDIAKGLCYLHEECRHIIAHLDIKPQNILLDDNFNAKVADFGLCKLINRDQSKVVTMMRGTPGYLAPEWLTSRITEKVDVYSFGVVLMEIVSGRKKY
;
A
#
# COMPACT_ATOMS: atom_id res chain seq x y z
N MET A 1 4.67 26.38 20.75
CA MET A 1 4.75 27.16 19.51
C MET A 1 5.79 26.47 18.64
N CYS A 2 5.59 26.39 17.32
CA CYS A 2 6.64 25.87 16.44
C CYS A 2 7.61 27.02 16.17
N ASP A 3 8.86 26.88 16.61
CA ASP A 3 9.89 27.92 16.50
C ASP A 3 10.84 27.69 15.30
N GLU A 4 10.52 26.71 14.45
CA GLU A 4 11.32 26.24 13.33
C GLU A 4 10.48 26.16 12.04
N PHE A 5 11.04 26.66 10.94
CA PHE A 5 10.38 26.82 9.65
C PHE A 5 11.25 26.30 8.50
N LEU A 6 10.59 25.91 7.41
CA LEU A 6 11.24 25.38 6.20
C LEU A 6 10.81 26.17 4.97
N PHE A 7 11.76 26.43 4.08
CA PHE A 7 11.47 26.80 2.71
C PHE A 7 11.25 25.53 1.90
N ALA A 8 9.98 25.26 1.58
CA ALA A 8 9.55 23.96 1.07
C ALA A 8 8.45 24.08 0.01
N VAL A 9 8.37 23.07 -0.85
CA VAL A 9 7.21 22.78 -1.68
C VAL A 9 6.42 21.66 -1.00
N PHE A 10 5.13 21.85 -0.83
CA PHE A 10 4.25 20.88 -0.22
C PHE A 10 3.00 20.63 -1.05
N ILE A 11 2.49 19.42 -0.92
CA ILE A 11 1.19 19.00 -1.44
C ILE A 11 0.18 19.17 -0.32
N TYR A 12 -0.93 19.86 -0.61
CA TYR A 12 -2.00 20.09 0.35
C TYR A 12 -3.29 19.36 -0.08
N PRO A 13 -3.60 18.18 0.49
CA PRO A 13 -4.90 17.56 0.28
C PRO A 13 -5.96 18.33 1.10
N PHE A 14 -6.94 18.94 0.42
CA PHE A 14 -7.97 19.85 0.96
C PHE A 14 -8.84 19.35 2.15
N ARG A 15 -8.55 18.20 2.75
CA ARG A 15 -9.35 17.52 3.80
C ARG A 15 -8.57 17.08 5.03
N VAL A 16 -7.24 17.22 5.02
CA VAL A 16 -6.38 16.88 6.14
C VAL A 16 -5.55 18.12 6.43
N ASP A 17 -5.64 18.67 7.64
CA ASP A 17 -4.78 19.77 8.12
C ASP A 17 -3.34 19.27 8.35
N ASN A 18 -2.74 18.65 7.33
CA ASN A 18 -1.38 18.12 7.37
C ASN A 18 -0.72 18.18 5.97
N PRO A 19 -0.08 19.30 5.61
CA PRO A 19 0.64 19.42 4.34
C PRO A 19 1.75 18.37 4.22
N GLN A 20 1.86 17.75 3.06
CA GLN A 20 2.95 16.81 2.76
C GLN A 20 4.08 17.55 2.05
N VAL A 21 5.18 17.81 2.76
CA VAL A 21 6.37 18.41 2.15
C VAL A 21 6.99 17.42 1.17
N VAL A 22 7.11 17.82 -0.09
CA VAL A 22 7.70 17.00 -1.16
C VAL A 22 9.08 17.47 -1.59
N TRP A 23 9.47 18.68 -1.18
CA TRP A 23 10.81 19.21 -1.36
C TRP A 23 11.10 20.29 -0.32
N SER A 24 12.34 20.39 0.15
CA SER A 24 12.77 21.46 1.07
C SER A 24 14.23 21.82 0.83
N ALA A 25 14.51 23.12 0.78
CA ALA A 25 15.86 23.65 0.61
C ALA A 25 16.73 23.47 1.87
N ASN A 26 16.11 23.51 3.05
CA ASN A 26 16.80 23.66 4.33
C ASN A 26 16.35 22.62 5.37
N ARG A 27 15.98 21.40 4.94
CA ARG A 27 15.54 20.33 5.86
C ARG A 27 16.54 19.98 6.97
N ALA A 28 17.83 20.18 6.73
CA ALA A 28 18.90 19.94 7.70
C ALA A 28 19.19 21.15 8.60
N CYS A 29 18.71 22.34 8.24
CA CYS A 29 18.92 23.58 8.97
C CYS A 29 17.63 24.44 8.93
N PRO A 30 16.61 24.09 9.74
CA PRO A 30 15.40 24.90 9.86
C PRO A 30 15.70 26.32 10.33
N VAL A 31 14.89 27.29 9.88
CA VAL A 31 15.05 28.71 10.22
C VAL A 31 14.05 29.16 11.27
N ARG A 32 14.33 30.26 11.96
CA ARG A 32 13.44 30.86 12.97
C ARG A 32 12.38 31.75 12.33
N GLU A 33 11.39 32.12 13.14
CA GLU A 33 10.40 33.13 12.76
C GLU A 33 11.11 34.45 12.38
N ASN A 34 10.67 35.09 11.28
CA ASN A 34 11.29 36.26 10.62
C ASN A 34 12.51 35.98 9.73
N ALA A 35 12.78 34.72 9.39
CA ALA A 35 13.68 34.39 8.28
C ALA A 35 13.21 35.02 6.95
N THR A 36 14.16 35.28 6.05
CA THR A 36 13.90 35.98 4.78
C THR A 36 14.37 35.19 3.57
N LEU A 37 13.48 35.05 2.58
CA LEU A 37 13.81 34.52 1.26
C LEU A 37 13.91 35.70 0.29
N THR A 38 15.11 35.94 -0.25
CA THR A 38 15.40 37.09 -1.11
C THR A 38 15.79 36.62 -2.50
N PHE A 39 15.12 37.17 -3.53
CA PHE A 39 15.58 37.07 -4.90
C PHE A 39 16.47 38.27 -5.21
N THR A 40 17.76 38.02 -5.41
CA THR A 40 18.80 39.04 -5.51
C THR A 40 18.91 39.61 -6.92
N ARG A 41 19.49 40.81 -7.05
CA ARG A 41 19.64 41.50 -8.35
C ARG A 41 20.52 40.76 -9.36
N ASP A 42 21.43 39.93 -8.89
CA ASP A 42 22.29 39.06 -9.70
C ASP A 42 21.63 37.72 -10.06
N GLY A 43 20.35 37.52 -9.71
CA GLY A 43 19.55 36.37 -10.11
C GLY A 43 19.69 35.14 -9.21
N ASN A 44 20.05 35.33 -7.94
CA ASN A 44 20.16 34.26 -6.94
C ASN A 44 18.92 34.23 -6.04
N LEU A 45 18.49 33.05 -5.62
CA LEU A 45 17.48 32.88 -4.58
C LEU A 45 18.18 32.48 -3.29
N VAL A 46 18.11 33.32 -2.26
CA VAL A 46 18.89 33.15 -1.01
C VAL A 46 17.97 33.18 0.21
N LEU A 47 18.13 32.19 1.08
CA LEU A 47 17.45 32.08 2.36
C LEU A 47 18.40 32.49 3.49
N HIS A 48 18.01 33.49 4.27
CA HIS A 48 18.68 33.90 5.51
C HIS A 48 17.79 33.63 6.72
N ASP A 49 18.41 33.24 7.84
CA ASP A 49 17.72 33.11 9.13
C ASP A 49 17.37 34.50 9.72
N ALA A 50 16.62 34.52 10.82
CA ALA A 50 16.18 35.73 11.51
C ALA A 50 17.31 36.65 11.98
N ASP A 51 18.53 36.12 12.21
CA ASP A 51 19.72 36.91 12.55
C ASP A 51 20.54 37.35 11.32
N GLY A 52 20.07 37.07 10.12
CA GLY A 52 20.75 37.39 8.86
C GLY A 52 21.83 36.38 8.46
N SER A 53 22.01 35.27 9.19
CA SER A 53 22.93 34.21 8.78
C SER A 53 22.45 33.52 7.49
N HIS A 54 23.39 33.19 6.61
CA HIS A 54 23.09 32.48 5.36
C HIS A 54 22.77 31.00 5.64
N VAL A 55 21.62 30.53 5.15
CA VAL A 55 21.17 29.14 5.35
C VAL A 55 21.24 28.35 4.05
N TRP A 56 20.73 28.89 2.95
CA TRP A 56 20.70 28.21 1.66
C TRP A 56 20.68 29.20 0.49
N SER A 57 21.21 28.80 -0.67
CA SER A 57 21.01 29.54 -1.92
C SER A 57 20.97 28.62 -3.15
N SER A 58 20.32 29.09 -4.22
CA SER A 58 20.23 28.38 -5.51
C SER A 58 21.55 28.37 -6.31
N ASN A 59 22.56 29.13 -5.88
CA ASN A 59 23.83 29.32 -6.59
C ASN A 59 23.68 29.73 -8.06
N SER A 60 22.65 30.54 -8.35
CA SER A 60 22.30 30.99 -9.72
C SER A 60 22.78 32.42 -10.04
N SER A 61 23.57 33.02 -9.15
CA SER A 61 24.23 34.32 -9.34
C SER A 61 24.91 34.44 -10.70
N GLY A 62 24.63 35.52 -11.41
CA GLY A 62 25.27 35.84 -12.70
C GLY A 62 24.75 35.04 -13.89
N ARG A 63 23.76 34.16 -13.71
CA ARG A 63 23.20 33.31 -14.78
C ARG A 63 22.00 33.92 -15.50
N SER A 64 21.83 35.25 -15.44
CA SER A 64 20.77 35.99 -16.15
C SER A 64 19.35 35.53 -15.82
N VAL A 65 19.09 35.10 -14.58
CA VAL A 65 17.75 34.72 -14.12
C VAL A 65 16.84 35.94 -14.14
N VAL A 66 15.67 35.81 -14.76
CA VAL A 66 14.68 36.88 -14.89
C VAL A 66 13.39 36.60 -14.12
N GLY A 67 13.17 35.36 -13.68
CA GLY A 67 11.96 34.99 -12.97
C GLY A 67 12.06 33.66 -12.22
N ILE A 68 11.06 33.46 -11.36
CA ILE A 68 10.81 32.25 -10.59
C ILE A 68 9.39 31.76 -10.91
N MET A 69 9.22 30.46 -11.08
CA MET A 69 7.94 29.84 -11.38
C MET A 69 7.81 28.53 -10.62
N LEU A 70 6.66 28.30 -9.98
CA LEU A 70 6.27 26.97 -9.49
C LEU A 70 5.35 26.34 -10.54
N THR A 71 5.76 25.21 -11.11
CA THR A 71 4.97 24.51 -12.13
C THR A 71 3.80 23.76 -11.50
N GLU A 72 2.83 23.37 -12.34
CA GLU A 72 1.64 22.61 -11.90
C GLU A 72 1.97 21.26 -11.26
N ILE A 73 3.11 20.67 -11.64
CA ILE A 73 3.60 19.41 -11.05
C ILE A 73 4.44 19.63 -9.78
N GLY A 74 4.68 20.88 -9.36
CA GLY A 74 5.43 21.19 -8.14
C GLY A 74 6.94 21.40 -8.33
N ASN A 75 7.41 21.67 -9.55
CA ASN A 75 8.80 22.03 -9.81
C ASN A 75 9.00 23.54 -9.59
N LEU A 76 9.90 23.93 -8.69
CA LEU A 76 10.29 25.31 -8.51
C LEU A 76 11.45 25.63 -9.45
N VAL A 77 11.22 26.51 -10.42
CA VAL A 77 12.15 26.79 -11.53
C VAL A 77 12.57 28.25 -11.52
N LEU A 78 13.88 28.48 -11.64
CA LEU A 78 14.48 29.76 -12.00
C LEU A 78 14.81 29.74 -13.50
N PHE A 79 14.37 30.75 -14.25
CA PHE A 79 14.53 30.79 -15.71
C PHE A 79 15.12 32.10 -16.21
N ASP A 80 15.78 32.04 -17.38
CA ASP A 80 16.39 33.20 -18.05
C ASP A 80 15.44 33.89 -19.06
N HIS A 81 15.90 34.96 -19.70
CA HIS A 81 15.16 35.72 -20.71
C HIS A 81 14.72 34.91 -21.95
N ARG A 82 15.27 33.71 -22.16
CA ARG A 82 14.88 32.78 -23.25
C ARG A 82 13.92 31.70 -22.75
N ASN A 83 13.43 31.83 -21.51
CA ASN A 83 12.70 30.80 -20.77
C ASN A 83 13.51 29.50 -20.58
N ALA A 84 14.84 29.55 -20.62
CA ALA A 84 15.67 28.39 -20.32
C ALA A 84 15.80 28.20 -18.81
N THR A 85 15.71 26.95 -18.35
CA THR A 85 15.93 26.59 -16.94
C THR A 85 17.37 26.87 -16.53
N VAL A 86 17.54 27.70 -15.50
CA VAL A 86 18.84 28.03 -14.89
C VAL A 86 19.08 27.20 -13.63
N TRP A 87 18.02 26.95 -12.86
CA TRP A 87 18.01 26.12 -11.66
C TRP A 87 16.59 25.57 -11.46
N GLN A 88 16.47 24.35 -10.96
CA GLN A 88 15.17 23.78 -10.62
C GLN A 88 15.24 22.86 -9.39
N SER A 89 14.16 22.79 -8.62
CA SER A 89 14.10 21.94 -7.43
C SER A 89 14.19 20.45 -7.75
N PHE A 90 13.77 20.04 -8.95
CA PHE A 90 13.80 18.64 -9.37
C PHE A 90 15.21 18.05 -9.45
N ASP A 91 16.22 18.88 -9.68
CA ASP A 91 17.63 18.47 -9.72
C ASP A 91 18.24 18.29 -8.31
N HIS A 92 17.47 18.64 -7.28
CA HIS A 92 17.87 18.59 -5.87
C HIS A 92 16.81 17.85 -5.02
N PRO A 93 16.50 16.57 -5.31
CA PRO A 93 15.52 15.81 -4.56
C PRO A 93 15.93 15.65 -3.08
N THR A 94 14.94 15.56 -2.19
CA THR A 94 15.16 15.34 -0.75
C THR A 94 15.01 13.86 -0.39
N ASP A 95 13.82 13.47 0.07
CA ASP A 95 13.38 12.12 0.42
C ASP A 95 12.19 11.69 -0.44
N THR A 96 11.67 12.58 -1.27
CA THR A 96 10.42 12.42 -2.02
C THR A 96 10.65 12.59 -3.53
N LEU A 97 9.93 11.79 -4.34
CA LEU A 97 9.89 11.84 -5.79
C LEU A 97 8.43 12.00 -6.24
N ILE A 98 8.15 12.96 -7.11
CA ILE A 98 6.79 13.27 -7.57
C ILE A 98 6.59 12.91 -9.05
N VAL A 99 5.33 12.79 -9.47
CA VAL A 99 4.99 12.36 -10.83
C VAL A 99 5.58 13.33 -11.85
N GLY A 100 6.30 12.80 -12.83
CA GLY A 100 7.02 13.55 -13.87
C GLY A 100 8.47 13.92 -13.50
N GLN A 101 8.90 13.73 -12.25
CA GLN A 101 10.29 13.97 -11.84
C GLN A 101 11.20 12.80 -12.21
N SER A 102 12.41 13.11 -12.68
CA SER A 102 13.46 12.15 -12.98
C SER A 102 14.59 12.23 -11.96
N LEU A 103 15.12 11.08 -11.56
CA LEU A 103 16.42 10.95 -10.91
C LEU A 103 17.46 10.65 -12.00
N GLU A 104 18.45 11.52 -12.14
CA GLU A 104 19.57 11.31 -13.05
C GLU A 104 20.72 10.56 -12.36
N GLU A 105 21.63 10.02 -13.16
CA GLU A 105 22.84 9.35 -12.69
C GLU A 105 23.60 10.21 -11.66
N GLY A 106 23.86 9.64 -10.48
CA GLY A 106 24.51 10.32 -9.36
C GLY A 106 23.60 11.13 -8.43
N MET A 107 22.34 11.38 -8.81
CA MET A 107 21.36 11.99 -7.90
C MET A 107 20.93 11.00 -6.81
N ARG A 108 20.65 11.53 -5.61
CA ARG A 108 20.27 10.73 -4.44
C ARG A 108 18.95 11.17 -3.85
N LEU A 109 18.10 10.19 -3.54
CA LEU A 109 16.95 10.34 -2.67
C LEU A 109 17.34 9.84 -1.28
N THR A 110 17.43 10.72 -0.29
CA THR A 110 17.94 10.39 1.06
C THR A 110 16.83 10.47 2.09
N ALA A 111 16.65 9.41 2.87
CA ALA A 111 15.61 9.32 3.90
C ALA A 111 15.84 10.33 5.03
N ASN A 112 14.75 10.74 5.68
CA ASN A 112 14.82 11.49 6.93
C ASN A 112 15.18 10.56 8.11
N THR A 113 15.75 11.12 9.18
CA THR A 113 16.15 10.37 10.38
C THR A 113 14.93 9.77 11.09
N SER A 114 13.83 10.51 11.14
CA SER A 114 12.53 10.04 11.64
C SER A 114 11.39 10.89 11.05
N PRO A 115 10.12 10.53 11.28
CA PRO A 115 8.99 11.36 10.82
C PRO A 115 8.99 12.80 11.37
N THR A 116 9.63 13.03 12.53
CA THR A 116 9.71 14.34 13.19
C THR A 116 11.10 14.98 13.12
N ASN A 117 12.12 14.25 12.66
CA ASN A 117 13.48 14.78 12.47
C ASN A 117 13.91 14.63 11.01
N TRP A 118 14.00 15.77 10.33
CA TRP A 118 14.18 15.86 8.88
C TRP A 118 15.65 15.99 8.47
N THR A 119 16.58 15.78 9.40
CA THR A 119 17.99 15.57 9.07
C THR A 119 18.17 14.28 8.26
N GLU A 120 19.18 14.29 7.39
CA GLU A 120 19.48 13.15 6.52
C GLU A 120 19.86 11.91 7.33
N ASN A 121 19.33 10.77 6.90
CA ASN A 121 19.58 9.46 7.48
C ASN A 121 20.62 8.69 6.65
N GLN A 122 21.04 7.54 7.14
CA GLN A 122 21.99 6.66 6.46
C GLN A 122 21.41 5.93 5.23
N PHE A 123 20.13 6.10 4.89
CA PHE A 123 19.51 5.37 3.78
C PHE A 123 19.29 6.27 2.58
N TYR A 124 19.73 5.81 1.41
CA TYR A 124 19.54 6.55 0.17
C TYR A 124 19.30 5.63 -1.03
N ILE A 125 18.58 6.15 -2.01
CA ILE A 125 18.40 5.55 -3.33
C ILE A 125 19.15 6.42 -4.35
N THR A 126 19.88 5.80 -5.27
CA THR A 126 20.65 6.51 -6.30
C THR A 126 20.53 5.78 -7.64
N VAL A 127 20.65 6.55 -8.72
CA VAL A 127 20.78 5.99 -10.07
C VAL A 127 22.26 5.85 -10.39
N CYS A 128 22.66 4.66 -10.79
CA CYS A 128 23.99 4.34 -11.29
C CYS A 128 23.93 4.12 -12.82
N VAL A 129 25.11 3.95 -13.43
CA VAL A 129 25.28 3.73 -14.87
C VAL A 129 24.39 2.59 -15.41
N ASP A 130 24.15 1.56 -14.60
CA ASP A 130 23.53 0.30 -15.00
C ASP A 130 22.16 0.03 -14.34
N GLY A 131 21.66 0.93 -13.47
CA GLY A 131 20.37 0.71 -12.82
C GLY A 131 20.07 1.60 -11.62
N LEU A 132 19.00 1.24 -10.89
CA LEU A 132 18.57 1.88 -9.67
C LEU A 132 19.04 1.08 -8.45
N TYR A 133 19.61 1.75 -7.45
CA TYR A 133 20.16 1.10 -6.27
C TYR A 133 19.70 1.76 -4.98
N ALA A 134 19.51 0.97 -3.93
CA ALA A 134 19.28 1.46 -2.58
C ALA A 134 20.39 0.98 -1.63
N PHE A 135 20.91 1.91 -0.83
CA PHE A 135 22.07 1.69 0.03
C PHE A 135 21.80 2.12 1.47
N VAL A 136 22.51 1.47 2.39
CA VAL A 136 22.77 1.98 3.73
C VAL A 136 24.22 2.48 3.81
N GLU A 137 24.40 3.69 4.35
CA GLU A 137 25.71 4.30 4.53
C GLU A 137 26.55 3.48 5.51
N SER A 138 27.69 3.04 5.00
CA SER A 138 28.79 2.41 5.72
C SER A 138 30.06 2.61 4.90
N THR A 139 31.19 2.06 5.34
CA THR A 139 32.45 2.21 4.60
C THR A 139 32.99 0.83 4.23
N PRO A 140 32.74 0.32 3.00
CA PRO A 140 31.95 0.92 1.91
C PRO A 140 30.43 0.88 2.14
N PRO A 141 29.60 1.65 1.40
CA PRO A 141 28.14 1.56 1.48
C PRO A 141 27.65 0.16 1.12
N GLN A 142 26.64 -0.33 1.82
CA GLN A 142 26.09 -1.68 1.62
C GLN A 142 24.76 -1.59 0.86
N CYS A 143 24.67 -2.32 -0.25
CA CYS A 143 23.50 -2.31 -1.12
C CYS A 143 22.42 -3.21 -0.52
N TYR A 144 21.16 -2.78 -0.46
CA TYR A 144 20.07 -3.66 -0.04
C TYR A 144 19.01 -3.88 -1.13
N PHE A 145 19.03 -3.08 -2.19
CA PHE A 145 18.14 -3.27 -3.33
C PHE A 145 18.86 -2.81 -4.61
N SER A 146 18.66 -3.54 -5.70
CA SER A 146 19.11 -3.14 -7.02
C SER A 146 18.15 -3.63 -8.10
N ASP A 147 17.85 -2.75 -9.06
CA ASP A 147 17.13 -3.07 -10.29
C ASP A 147 18.04 -2.73 -11.48
N LEU A 148 18.59 -3.77 -12.12
CA LEU A 148 19.60 -3.68 -13.16
C LEU A 148 18.96 -3.67 -14.56
N MET A 149 19.48 -2.84 -15.46
CA MET A 149 19.13 -2.94 -16.87
C MET A 149 19.79 -4.18 -17.49
N GLY A 150 19.00 -5.07 -18.08
CA GLY A 150 19.46 -6.38 -18.57
C GLY A 150 20.44 -6.38 -19.76
N GLN A 151 21.04 -5.25 -20.16
CA GLN A 151 22.04 -5.20 -21.24
C GLN A 151 23.17 -4.18 -21.02
N ASN A 152 24.37 -4.55 -21.47
CA ASN A 152 25.58 -3.73 -21.39
C ASN A 152 25.41 -2.38 -22.10
N LYS A 153 25.68 -1.29 -21.36
CA LYS A 153 25.71 0.08 -21.88
C LYS A 153 26.81 0.21 -22.94
N THR A 154 26.43 0.57 -24.16
CA THR A 154 27.33 1.02 -25.23
C THR A 154 26.86 2.41 -25.66
N GLY A 155 27.41 3.44 -25.03
CA GLY A 155 27.03 4.85 -25.21
C GLY A 155 27.30 5.71 -23.96
N ASN A 156 27.46 7.02 -24.15
CA ASN A 156 27.79 7.99 -23.08
C ASN A 156 26.57 8.64 -22.42
N ASP A 157 25.33 8.33 -22.83
CA ASP A 157 24.15 9.00 -22.27
C ASP A 157 23.90 8.56 -20.81
N PRO A 158 23.60 9.50 -19.89
CA PRO A 158 23.37 9.18 -18.49
C PRO A 158 22.09 8.38 -18.31
N THR A 159 22.12 7.44 -17.37
CA THR A 159 20.93 6.66 -17.00
C THR A 159 20.00 7.55 -16.18
N ARG A 160 18.69 7.48 -16.42
CA ARG A 160 17.69 8.24 -15.64
C ARG A 160 16.49 7.38 -15.30
N VAL A 161 15.90 7.64 -14.14
CA VAL A 161 14.71 6.95 -13.65
C VAL A 161 13.62 7.98 -13.44
N THR A 162 12.48 7.82 -14.12
CA THR A 162 11.37 8.79 -14.02
C THR A 162 10.17 8.15 -13.37
N PHE A 163 9.57 8.87 -12.42
CA PHE A 163 8.31 8.45 -11.82
C PHE A 163 7.14 8.91 -12.71
N MET A 164 6.47 7.95 -13.35
CA MET A 164 5.34 8.18 -14.26
C MET A 164 4.01 7.82 -13.58
N THR A 165 2.90 8.22 -14.19
CA THR A 165 1.55 7.90 -13.70
C THR A 165 1.26 6.40 -13.84
N GLY A 166 1.75 5.58 -12.91
CA GLY A 166 1.55 4.13 -12.96
C GLY A 166 2.83 3.30 -12.86
N SER A 167 4.01 3.89 -13.00
CA SER A 167 5.27 3.15 -13.05
C SER A 167 6.46 3.99 -12.59
N LEU A 168 7.54 3.32 -12.19
CA LEU A 168 8.87 3.90 -12.09
C LEU A 168 9.69 3.33 -13.26
N THR A 169 9.94 4.14 -14.27
CA THR A 169 10.53 3.66 -15.53
C THR A 169 12.00 4.05 -15.59
N ILE A 170 12.87 3.07 -15.83
CA ILE A 170 14.30 3.27 -16.06
C ILE A 170 14.52 3.52 -17.55
N PHE A 171 14.93 4.73 -17.91
CA PHE A 171 15.22 5.10 -19.28
C PHE A 171 16.72 4.95 -19.55
N GLY A 172 17.06 4.04 -20.46
CA GLY A 172 18.37 3.93 -21.07
C GLY A 172 18.26 3.98 -22.60
N LYS A 173 19.25 4.61 -23.26
CA LYS A 173 19.47 4.73 -24.74
C LYS A 173 18.30 5.22 -25.62
N PRO A 174 18.54 6.14 -26.58
CA PRO A 174 17.64 6.36 -27.71
C PRO A 174 17.74 5.18 -28.72
N GLY A 175 16.61 4.55 -29.07
CA GLY A 175 16.53 3.58 -30.17
C GLY A 175 16.33 2.10 -29.79
N MET A 176 16.06 1.78 -28.52
CA MET A 176 15.53 0.48 -28.10
C MET A 176 14.17 0.68 -27.42
N PRO A 177 13.24 -0.31 -27.47
CA PRO A 177 11.98 -0.21 -26.74
C PRO A 177 12.27 -0.05 -25.23
N ASP A 178 11.58 0.90 -24.61
CA ASP A 178 11.70 1.16 -23.17
C ASP A 178 11.59 -0.15 -22.41
N THR A 179 12.59 -0.44 -21.57
CA THR A 179 12.49 -1.59 -20.66
C THR A 179 11.62 -1.12 -19.51
N GLU A 180 10.31 -1.38 -19.59
CA GLU A 180 9.44 -1.30 -18.42
C GLU A 180 9.94 -2.34 -17.42
N SER A 181 10.82 -1.93 -16.49
CA SER A 181 11.08 -2.76 -15.32
C SER A 181 9.73 -3.03 -14.65
N TYR A 182 9.48 -4.31 -14.39
CA TYR A 182 8.27 -4.82 -13.73
C TYR A 182 8.21 -4.32 -12.28
N MET A 183 8.02 -3.03 -12.07
CA MET A 183 7.36 -2.54 -10.86
C MET A 183 5.86 -2.82 -11.01
N PRO A 184 5.13 -3.10 -9.93
CA PRO A 184 3.69 -3.35 -10.01
C PRO A 184 3.05 -2.20 -10.78
N LEU A 185 2.16 -2.50 -11.73
CA LEU A 185 1.26 -1.53 -12.34
C LEU A 185 0.61 -0.72 -11.20
N LEU A 186 1.12 0.48 -10.95
CA LEU A 186 0.59 1.34 -9.92
C LEU A 186 -0.78 1.78 -10.43
N PRO A 187 -1.84 1.75 -9.60
CA PRO A 187 -3.19 2.04 -10.06
C PRO A 187 -3.25 3.38 -10.80
N ALA A 188 -3.69 3.34 -12.07
CA ALA A 188 -3.75 4.47 -12.99
C ALA A 188 -4.96 5.38 -12.70
N THR A 189 -5.10 5.84 -11.45
CA THR A 189 -6.14 6.81 -11.05
C THR A 189 -5.58 8.24 -11.09
N ASP A 190 -6.42 9.23 -11.44
CA ASP A 190 -6.12 10.68 -11.42
C ASP A 190 -6.05 11.26 -9.99
N SER A 191 -5.36 10.55 -9.08
CA SER A 191 -5.14 10.95 -7.69
C SER A 191 -3.78 11.62 -7.51
N ILE A 192 -3.61 12.41 -6.45
CA ILE A 192 -2.30 12.95 -6.06
C ILE A 192 -1.39 11.80 -5.63
N LYS A 193 -0.19 11.74 -6.19
CA LYS A 193 0.79 10.69 -5.91
C LYS A 193 2.18 11.25 -5.67
N TYR A 194 2.88 10.67 -4.72
CA TYR A 194 4.31 10.87 -4.52
C TYR A 194 4.92 9.59 -3.94
N MET A 195 6.20 9.35 -4.24
CA MET A 195 6.99 8.32 -3.58
C MET A 195 7.87 8.96 -2.52
N ARG A 196 8.01 8.33 -1.35
CA ARG A 196 8.92 8.80 -0.30
C ARG A 196 9.77 7.64 0.22
N LEU A 197 11.07 7.87 0.32
CA LEU A 197 11.98 6.99 1.04
C LEU A 197 11.87 7.30 2.53
N GLU A 198 11.26 6.38 3.27
CA GLU A 198 11.03 6.58 4.70
C GLU A 198 12.26 6.29 5.55
N SER A 199 12.26 6.80 6.79
CA SER A 199 13.25 6.44 7.82
C SER A 199 13.31 4.94 8.10
N THR A 200 12.28 4.19 7.69
CA THR A 200 12.15 2.74 7.79
C THR A 200 12.80 1.98 6.62
N ARG A 201 13.47 2.67 5.67
CA ARG A 201 14.14 2.14 4.45
C ARG A 201 13.23 1.74 3.29
N HIS A 202 11.92 1.72 3.52
CA HIS A 202 10.94 1.42 2.50
C HIS A 202 10.76 2.64 1.58
N LEU A 203 10.80 2.42 0.26
CA LEU A 203 10.30 3.39 -0.70
C LEU A 203 8.79 3.17 -0.82
N ARG A 204 8.01 4.12 -0.30
CA ARG A 204 6.55 3.98 -0.29
C ARG A 204 5.90 4.92 -1.28
N LEU A 205 4.97 4.39 -2.06
CA LEU A 205 4.06 5.16 -2.88
C LEU A 205 2.87 5.59 -2.04
N TYR A 206 2.69 6.89 -1.93
CA TYR A 206 1.52 7.52 -1.35
C TYR A 206 0.57 7.91 -2.46
N THR A 207 -0.65 7.39 -2.42
CA THR A 207 -1.72 7.75 -3.36
C THR A 207 -2.90 8.30 -2.56
N TRP A 208 -3.33 9.51 -2.90
CA TRP A 208 -4.42 10.17 -2.20
C TRP A 208 -5.76 9.60 -2.67
N SER A 209 -6.47 8.89 -1.79
CA SER A 209 -7.77 8.29 -2.14
C SER A 209 -8.94 9.30 -2.14
N GLY A 210 -8.68 10.55 -1.78
CA GLY A 210 -9.72 11.54 -1.52
C GLY A 210 -10.13 11.63 -0.05
N THR A 211 -9.74 10.66 0.79
CA THR A 211 -10.02 10.66 2.25
C THR A 211 -8.80 10.34 3.09
N GLU A 212 -7.93 9.47 2.60
CA GLU A 212 -6.72 9.04 3.29
C GLU A 212 -5.60 8.79 2.28
N TRP A 213 -4.38 8.69 2.79
CA TRP A 213 -3.25 8.25 2.00
C TRP A 213 -3.25 6.72 1.95
N ASN A 214 -3.46 6.15 0.77
CA ASN A 214 -3.16 4.74 0.53
C ASN A 214 -1.66 4.61 0.32
N VAL A 215 -1.04 3.69 1.05
CA VAL A 215 0.42 3.52 1.08
C VAL A 215 0.78 2.13 0.56
N PHE A 216 1.68 2.09 -0.42
CA PHE A 216 2.16 0.85 -1.02
C PHE A 216 3.69 0.80 -0.93
N ASP A 217 4.25 -0.33 -0.52
CA ASP A 217 5.71 -0.52 -0.54
C ASP A 217 6.15 -0.92 -1.95
N VAL A 218 6.92 -0.04 -2.58
CA VAL A 218 7.41 -0.21 -3.95
C VAL A 218 8.46 -1.33 -4.00
N LEU A 219 9.37 -1.38 -3.01
CA LEU A 219 10.46 -2.36 -2.98
C LEU A 219 9.99 -3.72 -2.43
N GLY A 220 9.08 -3.71 -1.45
CA GLY A 220 8.56 -4.93 -0.81
C GLY A 220 7.67 -5.79 -1.71
N SER A 221 7.01 -5.19 -2.71
CA SER A 221 6.12 -5.91 -3.64
C SER A 221 6.82 -6.91 -4.57
N LEU A 222 8.16 -6.86 -4.61
CA LEU A 222 9.01 -7.62 -5.52
C LEU A 222 9.98 -8.52 -4.74
N TRP A 223 9.46 -9.54 -4.05
CA TRP A 223 10.28 -10.65 -3.50
C TRP A 223 11.06 -10.37 -2.20
N MET A 224 10.86 -9.22 -1.54
CA MET A 224 11.52 -8.91 -0.25
C MET A 224 10.58 -9.20 0.94
N ASP A 225 11.08 -10.00 1.88
CA ASP A 225 10.49 -10.19 3.21
C ASP A 225 10.90 -9.01 4.12
N ASP A 226 10.17 -8.74 5.21
CA ASP A 226 10.53 -7.69 6.18
C ASP A 226 11.96 -7.90 6.72
N CYS A 227 12.39 -9.17 6.81
CA CYS A 227 13.73 -9.55 7.23
C CYS A 227 14.85 -9.21 6.22
N ASP A 228 14.54 -8.82 4.99
CA ASP A 228 15.53 -8.47 3.96
C ASP A 228 16.03 -7.03 4.06
N TYR A 229 15.43 -6.19 4.92
CA TYR A 229 15.87 -4.81 5.09
C TYR A 229 16.97 -4.67 6.16
N PRO A 230 17.96 -3.76 5.99
CA PRO A 230 19.21 -3.76 6.76
C PRO A 230 19.10 -3.48 8.27
N THR A 231 18.08 -2.79 8.77
CA THR A 231 17.98 -2.45 10.21
C THR A 231 16.70 -2.93 10.88
N VAL A 232 16.14 -4.06 10.44
CA VAL A 232 14.85 -4.58 10.93
C VAL A 232 14.99 -5.05 12.38
N CYS A 233 16.15 -5.64 12.69
CA CYS A 233 16.56 -6.07 14.00
C CYS A 233 17.77 -5.30 14.51
N GLY A 234 18.03 -4.09 13.98
CA GLY A 234 19.21 -3.29 14.32
C GLY A 234 20.54 -3.98 14.01
N GLU A 235 21.63 -3.45 14.56
CA GLU A 235 22.98 -4.01 14.38
C GLU A 235 23.10 -5.37 15.07
N TYR A 236 23.80 -6.31 14.41
CA TYR A 236 24.02 -7.69 14.85
C TYR A 236 22.78 -8.55 15.11
N GLY A 237 21.56 -8.01 15.04
CA GLY A 237 20.32 -8.75 15.29
C GLY A 237 19.99 -9.72 14.16
N ILE A 238 19.43 -10.87 14.51
CA ILE A 238 18.99 -11.91 13.57
C ILE A 238 17.46 -11.88 13.49
N CYS A 239 16.92 -11.73 12.29
CA CYS A 239 15.50 -11.71 11.98
C CYS A 239 15.01 -13.09 11.56
N THR A 240 13.97 -13.59 12.23
CA THR A 240 13.27 -14.83 11.89
C THR A 240 11.78 -14.56 11.91
N GLU A 241 11.13 -14.52 10.74
CA GLU A 241 9.68 -14.25 10.60
C GLU A 241 9.24 -12.98 11.37
N GLY A 242 10.07 -11.92 11.31
CA GLY A 242 9.83 -10.64 11.99
C GLY A 242 10.24 -10.60 13.47
N GLN A 243 10.69 -11.71 14.06
CA GLN A 243 11.23 -11.73 15.42
C GLN A 243 12.74 -11.48 15.44
N CYS A 244 13.19 -10.66 16.39
CA CYS A 244 14.59 -10.26 16.51
C CYS A 244 15.27 -10.91 17.72
N VAL A 245 16.40 -11.57 17.48
CA VAL A 245 17.23 -12.19 18.52
C VAL A 245 18.70 -11.82 18.39
N CYS A 246 19.46 -11.85 19.49
CA CYS A 246 20.90 -11.68 19.42
C CYS A 246 21.60 -13.00 19.07
N PRO A 247 22.78 -12.93 18.40
CA PRO A 247 23.58 -14.10 18.12
C PRO A 247 23.97 -14.86 19.39
N LEU A 248 23.80 -16.17 19.35
CA LEU A 248 24.22 -17.11 20.39
C LEU A 248 25.16 -18.15 19.77
N GLU A 249 26.15 -18.58 20.54
CA GLU A 249 27.03 -19.67 20.14
C GLU A 249 26.30 -21.01 20.36
N ASN A 250 26.21 -21.82 19.30
CA ASN A 250 25.63 -23.16 19.42
C ASN A 250 26.41 -23.96 20.47
N ASN A 251 25.70 -24.53 21.44
CA ASN A 251 26.21 -25.38 22.53
C ASN A 251 26.95 -24.69 23.69
N SER A 252 26.92 -23.36 23.81
CA SER A 252 27.47 -22.67 24.99
C SER A 252 26.47 -21.69 25.60
N SER A 253 26.46 -21.55 26.93
CA SER A 253 25.69 -20.50 27.63
C SER A 253 26.36 -19.12 27.52
N THR A 254 27.40 -19.00 26.69
CA THR A 254 28.23 -17.80 26.59
C THR A 254 27.65 -16.87 25.53
N SER A 255 27.04 -15.78 26.00
CA SER A 255 26.54 -14.71 25.13
C SER A 255 27.67 -13.69 24.88
N TYR A 256 27.99 -13.41 23.62
CA TYR A 256 28.91 -12.34 23.22
C TYR A 256 28.18 -11.02 22.93
N PHE A 257 26.87 -11.10 22.73
CA PHE A 257 26.01 -9.98 22.35
C PHE A 257 24.81 -9.92 23.30
N LYS A 258 24.39 -8.72 23.64
CA LYS A 258 23.14 -8.50 24.37
C LYS A 258 22.27 -7.48 23.68
N LEU A 259 20.98 -7.55 23.93
CA LEU A 259 20.02 -6.56 23.44
C LEU A 259 20.41 -5.16 23.91
N VAL A 260 20.24 -4.19 23.02
CA VAL A 260 20.35 -2.77 23.35
C VAL A 260 19.24 -2.39 24.34
N ASP A 261 18.02 -2.87 24.10
CA ASP A 261 16.85 -2.71 24.95
C ASP A 261 16.05 -4.02 24.99
N GLU A 262 15.88 -4.60 26.18
CA GLU A 262 15.12 -5.85 26.37
C GLU A 262 13.63 -5.72 26.01
N ARG A 263 13.08 -4.50 26.08
CA ARG A 263 11.67 -4.22 25.72
C ARG A 263 11.50 -3.95 24.23
N LYS A 264 12.58 -3.65 23.51
CA LYS A 264 12.58 -3.34 22.07
C LYS A 264 13.69 -4.09 21.34
N PRO A 265 13.49 -5.41 21.10
CA PRO A 265 14.52 -6.24 20.48
C PRO A 265 14.94 -5.80 19.07
N ASN A 266 14.08 -5.06 18.37
CA ASN A 266 14.34 -4.50 17.04
C ASN A 266 15.38 -3.37 17.02
N LEU A 267 15.76 -2.80 18.17
CA LEU A 267 16.89 -1.86 18.26
C LEU A 267 18.25 -2.56 18.10
N GLY A 268 18.25 -3.89 18.11
CA GLY A 268 19.39 -4.74 17.87
C GLY A 268 20.24 -5.04 19.08
N CYS A 269 21.46 -5.45 18.78
CA CYS A 269 22.36 -6.09 19.71
C CYS A 269 23.67 -5.33 19.75
N ARG A 270 24.31 -5.36 20.92
CA ARG A 270 25.64 -4.78 21.11
C ARG A 270 26.61 -5.82 21.65
N PRO A 271 27.88 -5.80 21.22
CA PRO A 271 28.89 -6.67 21.79
C PRO A 271 29.06 -6.36 23.29
N LEU A 272 29.31 -7.39 24.10
CA LEU A 272 29.64 -7.24 25.51
C LEU A 272 31.02 -6.61 25.70
N THR A 273 31.97 -6.97 24.84
CA THR A 273 33.34 -6.47 24.82
C THR A 273 33.58 -5.79 23.47
N PRO A 274 33.82 -4.47 23.42
CA PRO A 274 34.23 -3.79 22.18
C PRO A 274 35.55 -4.35 21.65
N ILE A 275 35.69 -4.40 20.33
CA ILE A 275 36.90 -4.88 19.67
C ILE A 275 38.01 -3.84 19.79
N SER A 276 39.20 -4.26 20.21
CA SER A 276 40.40 -3.44 20.34
C SER A 276 41.51 -3.91 19.41
N CYS A 277 41.96 -3.05 18.50
CA CYS A 277 43.07 -3.37 17.58
C CYS A 277 44.38 -3.72 18.27
N GLN A 278 44.55 -3.37 19.56
CA GLN A 278 45.75 -3.66 20.33
C GLN A 278 45.80 -5.11 20.81
N GLN A 279 44.65 -5.79 20.87
CA GLN A 279 44.51 -7.14 21.42
C GLN A 279 44.09 -8.14 20.33
N ARG A 280 44.71 -8.07 19.14
CA ARG A 280 44.32 -8.93 17.99
C ARG A 280 44.36 -10.43 18.28
N GLN A 281 45.23 -10.87 19.20
CA GLN A 281 45.33 -12.26 19.63
C GLN A 281 44.08 -12.76 20.38
N GLN A 282 43.22 -11.85 20.86
CA GLN A 282 41.97 -12.16 21.55
C GLN A 282 40.75 -12.09 20.63
N HIS A 283 40.94 -11.80 19.33
CA HIS A 283 39.86 -11.80 18.36
C HIS A 283 39.52 -13.23 17.95
N GLN A 284 38.24 -13.56 17.95
CA GLN A 284 37.69 -14.82 17.47
C GLN A 284 36.53 -14.56 16.51
N LEU A 285 36.24 -15.52 15.63
CA LEU A 285 35.07 -15.51 14.78
C LEU A 285 33.99 -16.44 15.33
N LEU A 286 32.84 -15.88 15.71
CA LEU A 286 31.64 -16.61 16.10
C LEU A 286 30.91 -17.09 14.86
N SER A 287 30.80 -18.41 14.69
CA SER A 287 30.12 -19.03 13.54
C SER A 287 28.60 -19.02 13.72
N LEU A 288 27.90 -18.46 12.74
CA LEU A 288 26.45 -18.46 12.61
C LEU A 288 26.07 -19.24 11.35
N PRO A 289 25.70 -20.52 11.46
CA PRO A 289 25.19 -21.27 10.33
C PRO A 289 23.77 -20.83 9.99
N ASN A 290 23.36 -21.05 8.74
CA ASN A 290 21.97 -20.85 8.28
C ASN A 290 21.47 -19.41 8.47
N VAL A 291 22.33 -18.44 8.18
CA VAL A 291 21.96 -17.03 8.10
C VAL A 291 22.37 -16.45 6.76
N SER A 292 21.56 -15.56 6.21
CA SER A 292 21.88 -14.76 5.03
C SER A 292 22.01 -13.28 5.39
N TYR A 293 22.57 -12.52 4.46
CA TYR A 293 22.75 -11.08 4.58
C TYR A 293 22.10 -10.38 3.38
N PHE A 294 21.56 -9.18 3.58
CA PHE A 294 20.76 -8.47 2.59
C PHE A 294 21.58 -7.97 1.40
N ASP A 295 22.87 -7.70 1.60
CA ASP A 295 23.73 -7.23 0.52
C ASP A 295 23.93 -8.35 -0.50
N LYS A 296 23.65 -8.04 -1.76
CA LYS A 296 23.75 -8.99 -2.88
C LYS A 296 24.73 -8.51 -3.95
N ASN A 297 25.15 -7.25 -3.90
CA ASN A 297 26.05 -6.63 -4.88
C ASN A 297 27.42 -6.45 -4.25
N TYR A 298 28.09 -7.57 -4.02
CA TYR A 298 29.38 -7.57 -3.37
C TYR A 298 30.49 -7.12 -4.31
N MET A 299 31.39 -6.27 -3.80
CA MET A 299 32.76 -6.21 -4.32
C MET A 299 33.46 -7.50 -3.90
N VAL A 300 33.65 -8.40 -4.87
CA VAL A 300 34.34 -9.67 -4.66
C VAL A 300 35.76 -9.41 -4.16
N VAL A 301 36.06 -9.83 -2.94
CA VAL A 301 37.46 -10.07 -2.56
C VAL A 301 37.87 -11.34 -3.29
N ASN A 302 38.89 -11.25 -4.15
CA ASN A 302 39.51 -12.37 -4.86
C ASN A 302 40.18 -13.35 -3.87
N SER A 303 39.38 -14.00 -3.01
CA SER A 303 39.82 -15.00 -2.06
C SER A 303 39.38 -16.36 -2.56
N THR A 304 40.34 -17.26 -2.77
CA THR A 304 40.11 -18.61 -3.32
C THR A 304 39.57 -19.59 -2.28
N SER A 305 39.69 -19.28 -0.98
CA SER A 305 39.16 -20.11 0.11
C SER A 305 38.46 -19.32 1.23
N ILE A 306 37.54 -19.99 1.93
CA ILE A 306 36.82 -19.44 3.09
C ILE A 306 37.76 -19.14 4.27
N GLU A 307 38.82 -19.94 4.45
CA GLU A 307 39.77 -19.78 5.55
C GLU A 307 40.71 -18.59 5.35
N GLU A 308 41.15 -18.33 4.11
CA GLU A 308 41.90 -17.11 3.77
C GLU A 308 41.12 -15.84 4.11
N CYS A 309 39.82 -15.83 3.79
CA CYS A 309 38.95 -14.70 4.04
C CYS A 309 38.68 -14.46 5.54
N LYS A 310 38.47 -15.55 6.30
CA LYS A 310 38.41 -15.51 7.78
C LYS A 310 39.69 -14.93 8.37
N GLN A 311 40.85 -15.39 7.91
CA GLN A 311 42.14 -14.93 8.38
C GLN A 311 42.37 -13.44 8.05
N ALA A 312 42.06 -13.02 6.83
CA ALA A 312 42.15 -11.63 6.40
C ALA A 312 41.28 -10.71 7.28
N CYS A 313 40.07 -11.14 7.64
CA CYS A 313 39.22 -10.41 8.57
C CYS A 313 39.79 -10.34 9.98
N LEU A 314 40.39 -11.42 10.49
CA LEU A 314 41.02 -11.40 11.82
C LEU A 314 42.18 -10.40 11.88
N GLU A 315 42.99 -10.33 10.82
CA GLU A 315 44.14 -9.43 10.70
C GLU A 315 43.74 -7.96 10.48
N ASN A 316 42.64 -7.72 9.75
CA ASN A 316 42.10 -6.39 9.50
C ASN A 316 41.30 -5.89 10.70
N CYS A 317 41.70 -4.76 11.30
CA CYS A 317 40.99 -4.27 12.48
C CYS A 317 39.61 -3.69 12.18
N SER A 318 39.39 -3.16 10.99
CA SER A 318 38.10 -2.59 10.58
C SER A 318 37.07 -3.66 10.26
N CYS A 319 37.50 -4.91 10.00
CA CYS A 319 36.57 -6.00 9.75
C CYS A 319 35.76 -6.36 11.01
N MET A 320 34.43 -6.43 10.86
CA MET A 320 33.50 -6.81 11.92
C MET A 320 32.83 -8.17 11.69
N ALA A 321 32.66 -8.58 10.43
CA ALA A 321 32.14 -9.90 10.10
C ALA A 321 32.60 -10.37 8.73
N VAL A 322 32.55 -11.69 8.55
CA VAL A 322 32.72 -12.37 7.26
C VAL A 322 31.39 -13.02 6.87
N LEU A 323 30.97 -12.82 5.64
CA LEU A 323 29.76 -13.33 5.04
C LEU A 323 30.15 -14.35 3.98
N PHE A 324 29.51 -15.52 4.00
CA PHE A 324 29.79 -16.60 3.07
C PHE A 324 28.51 -17.09 2.40
N THR A 325 28.53 -17.15 1.08
CA THR A 325 27.46 -17.66 0.21
C THR A 325 28.10 -18.59 -0.81
N ALA A 326 27.63 -19.84 -0.96
CA ALA A 326 27.97 -20.88 -1.96
C ALA A 326 29.39 -20.95 -2.61
N ARG A 327 29.96 -19.85 -3.14
CA ARG A 327 31.31 -19.72 -3.72
C ARG A 327 32.04 -18.39 -3.44
N GLU A 328 31.46 -17.46 -2.68
CA GLU A 328 32.00 -16.12 -2.47
C GLU A 328 32.16 -15.80 -0.99
N CYS A 329 33.19 -15.03 -0.67
CA CYS A 329 33.47 -14.57 0.68
C CYS A 329 33.72 -13.07 0.70
N VAL A 330 33.03 -12.38 1.60
CA VAL A 330 33.10 -10.93 1.73
C VAL A 330 33.17 -10.58 3.20
N TRP A 331 33.95 -9.55 3.53
CA TRP A 331 33.98 -9.02 4.88
C TRP A 331 33.41 -7.61 4.92
N VAL A 332 32.73 -7.28 6.02
CA VAL A 332 32.07 -5.99 6.22
C VAL A 332 32.67 -5.27 7.44
N THR A 333 32.71 -3.94 7.36
CA THR A 333 33.15 -3.08 8.47
C THR A 333 32.05 -2.73 9.46
N LYS A 334 30.79 -2.97 9.07
CA LYS A 334 29.61 -2.72 9.88
C LYS A 334 28.60 -3.82 9.64
N VAL A 335 28.08 -4.38 10.73
CA VAL A 335 27.13 -5.50 10.71
C VAL A 335 25.74 -4.98 11.00
N PHE A 336 24.90 -5.03 9.98
CA PHE A 336 23.48 -4.71 10.06
C PHE A 336 22.67 -5.99 10.36
N SER A 337 21.36 -5.95 10.21
CA SER A 337 20.48 -7.09 10.49
C SER A 337 20.79 -8.28 9.58
N LEU A 338 20.83 -9.47 10.19
CA LEU A 338 20.98 -10.76 9.55
C LEU A 338 19.60 -11.41 9.41
N ARG A 339 19.44 -12.31 8.44
CA ARG A 339 18.20 -13.10 8.26
C ARG A 339 18.48 -14.57 8.55
N SER A 340 17.61 -15.20 9.34
CA SER A 340 17.63 -16.66 9.48
C SER A 340 17.07 -17.31 8.21
N ILE A 341 17.76 -18.33 7.71
CA ILE A 341 17.33 -19.10 6.54
C ILE A 341 17.20 -20.57 6.88
N GLN A 342 16.25 -21.24 6.23
CA GLN A 342 16.21 -22.71 6.21
C GLN A 342 16.80 -23.16 4.87
N SER A 343 18.03 -23.67 4.87
CA SER A 343 18.77 -24.04 3.65
C SER A 343 18.01 -25.01 2.75
N GLU A 344 17.18 -25.87 3.34
CA GLU A 344 16.25 -26.80 2.68
C GLU A 344 15.17 -26.09 1.84
N VAL A 345 14.78 -24.88 2.23
CA VAL A 345 13.75 -24.06 1.58
C VAL A 345 14.37 -23.13 0.54
N VAL A 346 15.52 -22.52 0.83
CA VAL A 346 16.13 -21.50 -0.05
C VAL A 346 17.07 -22.10 -1.11
N GLY A 347 17.46 -23.37 -0.96
CA GLY A 347 18.26 -24.10 -1.95
C GLY A 347 19.75 -23.73 -2.00
N TYR A 348 20.25 -22.92 -1.05
CA TYR A 348 21.67 -22.61 -0.89
C TYR A 348 22.09 -22.55 0.58
N ASN A 349 23.38 -22.79 0.83
CA ASN A 349 23.98 -22.64 2.15
C ASN A 349 24.62 -21.26 2.28
N SER A 350 24.30 -20.56 3.37
CA SER A 350 24.93 -19.30 3.76
C SER A 350 25.21 -19.29 5.26
N SER A 351 26.32 -18.65 5.62
CA SER A 351 26.78 -18.53 7.00
C SER A 351 27.48 -17.19 7.18
N ALA A 352 27.35 -16.63 8.39
CA ALA A 352 28.10 -15.46 8.80
C ALA A 352 29.07 -15.81 9.93
N TYR A 353 30.18 -15.10 10.00
CA TYR A 353 31.19 -15.24 11.05
C TYR A 353 31.41 -13.87 11.68
N LEU A 354 30.91 -13.66 12.89
CA LEU A 354 31.00 -12.37 13.57
C LEU A 354 32.30 -12.28 14.35
N LYS A 355 33.06 -11.20 14.16
CA LYS A 355 34.27 -10.94 14.94
C LYS A 355 33.88 -10.51 16.35
N VAL A 356 34.41 -11.21 17.34
CA VAL A 356 34.20 -10.94 18.77
C VAL A 356 35.54 -10.89 19.48
N GLN A 357 35.59 -10.15 20.59
CA GLN A 357 36.76 -10.11 21.46
C GLN A 357 36.49 -10.95 22.71
N LEU A 358 37.40 -11.88 23.00
CA LEU A 358 37.43 -12.61 24.26
C LEU A 358 37.82 -11.64 25.38
N SER A 359 36.96 -11.51 26.39
CA SER A 359 37.37 -10.90 27.65
C SER A 359 38.46 -11.79 28.28
N PRO A 360 39.56 -11.24 28.81
CA PRO A 360 40.46 -12.02 29.64
C PRO A 360 39.63 -12.56 30.81
N SER A 361 39.44 -13.88 30.84
CA SER A 361 38.80 -14.55 31.95
C SER A 361 39.61 -14.22 33.21
N ASN A 362 39.03 -13.44 34.11
CA ASN A 362 39.42 -13.50 35.50
C ASN A 362 39.15 -14.94 35.94
N GLU A 363 40.20 -15.77 35.98
CA GLU A 363 40.22 -17.15 36.46
C GLU A 363 39.82 -17.30 37.95
N ASN A 364 39.17 -16.32 38.57
CA ASN A 364 38.82 -16.33 39.98
C ASN A 364 37.34 -16.01 40.21
N LYS A 365 36.45 -16.88 39.74
CA LYS A 365 35.20 -17.12 40.48
C LYS A 365 35.38 -18.38 41.32
N LYS A 366 35.73 -18.14 42.59
CA LYS A 366 35.77 -19.11 43.69
C LYS A 366 34.64 -20.12 43.56
N LYS A 367 35.01 -21.41 43.48
CA LYS A 367 34.13 -22.52 43.86
C LYS A 367 33.66 -22.26 45.29
N VAL A 368 32.44 -21.77 45.45
CA VAL A 368 31.75 -21.82 46.75
C VAL A 368 31.35 -23.28 46.95
N HIS A 369 32.06 -23.94 47.85
CA HIS A 369 31.66 -25.22 48.41
C HIS A 369 30.28 -25.04 49.07
N LEU A 370 29.27 -25.69 48.50
CA LEU A 370 28.00 -25.94 49.19
C LEU A 370 27.97 -27.43 49.55
N ASN A 371 28.03 -27.69 50.86
CA ASN A 371 27.83 -29.02 51.43
C ASN A 371 26.39 -29.51 51.18
N PRO A 372 26.18 -30.83 51.05
CA PRO A 372 24.86 -31.41 50.89
C PRO A 372 24.21 -31.60 52.26
N SER A 373 22.99 -31.10 52.45
CA SER A 373 21.92 -31.82 53.17
C SER A 373 20.65 -30.98 53.32
N SER A 374 19.56 -31.61 52.85
CA SER A 374 18.21 -31.67 53.42
C SER A 374 17.14 -31.41 52.36
N GLU A 375 16.84 -32.47 51.62
CA GLU A 375 15.52 -32.63 51.03
C GLU A 375 14.46 -32.65 52.13
N ASN A 376 13.48 -31.76 51.99
CA ASN A 376 12.04 -31.99 52.15
C ASN A 376 11.37 -30.67 52.53
N LYS A 377 10.95 -29.89 51.52
CA LYS A 377 9.84 -28.89 51.58
C LYS A 377 9.62 -28.04 50.30
N LYS A 378 9.96 -28.53 49.10
CA LYS A 378 9.74 -27.76 47.84
C LYS A 378 8.88 -28.44 46.76
N VAL A 379 8.14 -29.49 47.09
CA VAL A 379 7.25 -30.16 46.12
C VAL A 379 5.81 -29.62 46.15
N ILE A 380 5.36 -29.06 47.28
CA ILE A 380 3.94 -28.69 47.47
C ILE A 380 3.58 -27.32 46.85
N LEU A 381 4.56 -26.41 46.67
CA LEU A 381 4.30 -25.06 46.12
C LEU A 381 4.36 -24.99 44.58
N GLY A 382 5.07 -25.93 43.92
CA GLY A 382 5.19 -25.97 42.46
C GLY A 382 3.99 -26.62 41.76
N ALA A 383 3.38 -27.63 42.38
CA ALA A 383 2.23 -28.34 41.82
C ALA A 383 0.96 -27.48 41.76
N THR A 384 0.77 -26.57 42.71
CA THR A 384 -0.40 -25.69 42.79
C THR A 384 -0.37 -24.57 41.76
N VAL A 385 0.80 -23.99 41.49
CA VAL A 385 0.95 -22.92 40.48
C VAL A 385 0.77 -23.48 39.06
N GLY A 386 1.37 -24.65 38.77
CA GLY A 386 1.25 -25.29 37.46
C GLY A 386 -0.18 -25.72 37.10
N ALA A 387 -0.94 -26.21 38.09
CA ALA A 387 -2.34 -26.60 37.91
C ALA A 387 -3.25 -25.38 37.67
N VAL A 388 -3.01 -24.26 38.36
CA VAL A 388 -3.80 -23.03 38.16
C VAL A 388 -3.53 -22.42 36.78
N THR A 389 -2.27 -22.36 36.35
CA THR A 389 -1.94 -21.80 35.02
C THR A 389 -2.50 -22.63 33.87
N THR A 390 -2.47 -23.96 33.99
CA THR A 390 -3.06 -24.85 32.97
C THR A 390 -4.58 -24.73 32.95
N LEU A 391 -5.24 -24.65 34.12
CA LEU A 391 -6.70 -24.48 34.19
C LEU A 391 -7.15 -23.14 33.56
N VAL A 392 -6.42 -22.05 33.82
CA VAL A 392 -6.71 -20.73 33.23
C VAL A 392 -6.56 -20.74 31.71
N LEU A 393 -5.48 -21.35 31.19
CA LEU A 393 -5.29 -21.49 29.74
C LEU A 393 -6.40 -22.34 29.10
N LEU A 394 -6.82 -23.42 29.75
CA LEU A 394 -7.89 -24.29 29.28
C LEU A 394 -9.24 -23.55 29.26
N VAL A 395 -9.53 -22.76 30.30
CA VAL A 395 -10.72 -21.90 30.33
C VAL A 395 -10.67 -20.85 29.22
N ILE A 396 -9.52 -20.21 28.97
CA ILE A 396 -9.38 -19.24 27.87
C ILE A 396 -9.63 -19.90 26.52
N VAL A 397 -9.00 -21.05 26.25
CA VAL A 397 -9.17 -21.80 24.98
C VAL A 397 -10.61 -22.24 24.81
N VAL A 398 -11.24 -22.79 25.85
CA VAL A 398 -12.66 -23.19 25.80
C VAL A 398 -13.55 -21.97 25.64
N THR A 399 -13.26 -20.84 26.27
CA THR A 399 -14.04 -19.61 26.10
C THR A 399 -13.90 -19.05 24.70
N LEU A 400 -12.70 -19.08 24.11
CA LEU A 400 -12.46 -18.69 22.72
C LEU A 400 -13.15 -19.63 21.74
N PHE A 401 -13.12 -20.94 22.01
CA PHE A 401 -13.79 -21.96 21.19
C PHE A 401 -15.32 -21.83 21.27
N LEU A 402 -15.88 -21.64 22.46
CA LEU A 402 -17.30 -21.39 22.68
C LEU A 402 -17.73 -20.03 22.10
N ARG A 403 -16.89 -18.98 22.18
CA ARG A 403 -17.15 -17.70 21.52
C ARG A 403 -17.14 -17.82 20.00
N ARG A 404 -16.21 -18.60 19.44
CA ARG A 404 -16.13 -18.86 18.01
C ARG A 404 -17.35 -19.65 17.52
N ARG A 405 -17.77 -20.67 18.27
CA ARG A 405 -18.99 -21.45 18.00
C ARG A 405 -20.26 -20.59 18.09
N LYS A 406 -20.33 -19.69 19.08
CA LYS A 406 -21.44 -18.72 19.23
C LYS A 406 -21.42 -17.60 18.18
N TYR A 407 -20.29 -17.37 17.50
CA TYR A 407 -20.17 -16.45 16.37
C TYR A 407 -20.65 -17.09 15.06
N GLU A 408 -20.45 -18.40 14.89
CA GLU A 408 -20.92 -19.16 13.72
C GLU A 408 -22.44 -19.45 13.77
N GLU A 409 -23.04 -19.60 14.95
CA GLU A 409 -24.49 -19.83 15.11
C GLU A 409 -25.34 -18.55 15.01
N LYS A 410 -24.74 -17.35 15.02
CA LYS A 410 -25.49 -16.07 15.09
C LYS A 410 -25.67 -15.36 13.75
N ASP A 411 -25.31 -16.00 12.65
CA ASP A 411 -25.28 -15.37 11.32
C ASP A 411 -26.53 -15.65 10.45
N GLU A 412 -27.52 -16.36 11.01
CA GLU A 412 -28.89 -16.41 10.49
C GLU A 412 -29.62 -15.14 10.96
N PHE A 413 -29.65 -14.12 10.10
CA PHE A 413 -30.56 -12.98 10.28
C PHE A 413 -31.99 -13.51 10.23
N ASP A 414 -32.79 -13.15 11.23
CA ASP A 414 -34.20 -13.51 11.32
C ASP A 414 -35.00 -12.68 10.30
N PHE A 415 -35.10 -13.17 9.06
CA PHE A 415 -35.84 -12.54 7.97
C PHE A 415 -37.36 -12.67 8.11
N ASP A 416 -37.86 -13.27 9.20
CA ASP A 416 -39.29 -13.52 9.43
C ASP A 416 -40.07 -12.26 9.83
N GLN A 417 -39.39 -11.10 9.93
CA GLN A 417 -39.98 -9.79 10.26
C GLN A 417 -40.04 -8.79 9.09
N LEU A 418 -39.67 -9.16 7.85
CA LEU A 418 -39.81 -8.24 6.72
C LEU A 418 -41.30 -8.03 6.34
N PRO A 419 -41.74 -6.79 6.10
CA PRO A 419 -43.13 -6.52 5.73
C PRO A 419 -43.50 -7.13 4.36
N GLY A 420 -44.34 -8.16 4.38
CA GLY A 420 -45.48 -8.41 3.48
C GLY A 420 -45.37 -8.44 1.94
N MET A 421 -44.25 -8.13 1.26
CA MET A 421 -44.23 -8.01 -0.22
C MET A 421 -43.27 -8.95 -0.96
N LEU A 422 -42.23 -9.48 -0.32
CA LEU A 422 -41.23 -10.33 -0.99
C LEU A 422 -41.45 -11.82 -0.73
N ALA A 423 -41.45 -12.63 -1.78
CA ALA A 423 -41.51 -14.08 -1.64
C ALA A 423 -40.14 -14.67 -1.24
N ARG A 424 -40.10 -15.49 -0.19
CA ARG A 424 -38.91 -16.27 0.17
C ARG A 424 -38.92 -17.59 -0.60
N PHE A 425 -37.90 -17.81 -1.43
CA PHE A 425 -37.74 -19.03 -2.23
C PHE A 425 -36.62 -19.90 -1.68
N SER A 426 -36.77 -21.22 -1.83
CA SER A 426 -35.68 -22.15 -1.54
C SER A 426 -34.67 -22.19 -2.68
N PHE A 427 -33.41 -22.51 -2.37
CA PHE A 427 -32.35 -22.62 -3.37
C PHE A 427 -32.72 -23.68 -4.41
N LYS A 428 -33.29 -24.80 -3.98
CA LYS A 428 -33.76 -25.87 -4.86
C LYS A 428 -34.78 -25.35 -5.87
N LYS A 429 -35.76 -24.55 -5.43
CA LYS A 429 -36.78 -23.99 -6.32
C LYS A 429 -36.17 -23.04 -7.36
N LEU A 430 -35.22 -22.20 -6.96
CA LEU A 430 -34.53 -21.28 -7.88
C LEU A 430 -33.56 -22.01 -8.84
N SER A 431 -32.93 -23.08 -8.37
CA SER A 431 -32.11 -23.96 -9.22
C SER A 431 -32.98 -24.66 -10.27
N GLU A 432 -34.18 -25.12 -9.91
CA GLU A 432 -35.13 -25.73 -10.86
C GLU A 432 -35.66 -24.68 -11.85
N CYS A 433 -36.06 -23.50 -11.38
CA CYS A 433 -36.64 -22.46 -12.25
C CYS A 433 -35.63 -21.92 -13.28
N THR A 434 -34.34 -21.93 -12.96
CA THR A 434 -33.24 -21.53 -13.85
C THR A 434 -32.64 -22.70 -14.64
N LYS A 435 -33.22 -23.90 -14.53
CA LYS A 435 -32.71 -25.14 -15.16
C LYS A 435 -31.23 -25.36 -14.84
N GLY A 436 -30.87 -25.24 -13.56
CA GLY A 436 -29.51 -25.34 -13.06
C GLY A 436 -28.63 -24.15 -13.42
N PHE A 437 -29.17 -22.94 -13.44
CA PHE A 437 -28.45 -21.70 -13.82
C PHE A 437 -27.85 -21.76 -15.24
N SER A 438 -28.57 -22.38 -16.17
CA SER A 438 -28.06 -22.70 -17.52
C SER A 438 -27.92 -21.49 -18.45
N LYS A 439 -28.89 -20.56 -18.43
CA LYS A 439 -28.92 -19.40 -19.33
C LYS A 439 -28.52 -18.12 -18.59
N LYS A 440 -27.25 -17.74 -18.71
CA LYS A 440 -26.71 -16.50 -18.15
C LYS A 440 -27.17 -15.29 -18.99
N LEU A 441 -27.69 -14.25 -18.33
CA LEU A 441 -28.13 -12.98 -18.91
C LEU A 441 -27.07 -11.88 -18.80
N GLY A 442 -26.26 -11.94 -17.75
CA GLY A 442 -25.17 -11.00 -17.45
C GLY A 442 -24.28 -11.50 -16.30
N ASP A 443 -23.08 -10.92 -16.20
CA ASP A 443 -22.06 -11.24 -15.20
C ASP A 443 -21.30 -9.97 -14.81
N GLY A 444 -20.89 -9.84 -13.54
CA GLY A 444 -20.17 -8.65 -13.08
C GLY A 444 -19.70 -8.76 -11.62
N GLY A 445 -19.17 -7.65 -11.08
CA GLY A 445 -18.64 -7.59 -9.71
C GLY A 445 -19.67 -7.89 -8.61
N PHE A 446 -20.96 -7.86 -8.95
CA PHE A 446 -22.10 -8.15 -8.07
C PHE A 446 -22.63 -9.60 -8.24
N GLY A 447 -21.92 -10.45 -9.00
CA GLY A 447 -22.31 -11.83 -9.29
C GLY A 447 -22.97 -12.01 -10.67
N SER A 448 -23.59 -13.17 -10.84
CA SER A 448 -24.15 -13.64 -12.13
C SER A 448 -25.68 -13.57 -12.14
N VAL A 449 -26.27 -13.21 -13.28
CA VAL A 449 -27.74 -13.16 -13.48
C VAL A 449 -28.18 -14.22 -14.48
N PHE A 450 -29.22 -14.97 -14.15
CA PHE A 450 -29.73 -16.09 -14.95
C PHE A 450 -31.21 -15.89 -15.29
N GLN A 451 -31.62 -16.37 -16.46
CA GLN A 451 -33.04 -16.43 -16.80
C GLN A 451 -33.70 -17.60 -16.07
N GLY A 452 -34.89 -17.36 -15.50
CA GLY A 452 -35.73 -18.41 -14.94
C GLY A 452 -37.19 -18.28 -15.34
N GLU A 453 -37.98 -19.30 -15.03
CA GLU A 453 -39.43 -19.37 -15.24
C GLU A 453 -40.11 -19.76 -13.92
N LEU A 454 -40.90 -18.84 -13.35
CA LEU A 454 -41.64 -19.07 -12.11
C LEU A 454 -43.15 -19.12 -12.43
N GLY A 455 -43.68 -20.32 -12.62
CA GLY A 455 -45.02 -20.49 -13.16
C GLY A 455 -45.04 -20.12 -14.65
N GLU A 456 -45.92 -19.21 -15.05
CA GLU A 456 -45.97 -18.67 -16.42
C GLU A 456 -45.07 -17.42 -16.60
N ASP A 457 -44.58 -16.84 -15.50
CA ASP A 457 -43.81 -15.61 -15.53
C ASP A 457 -42.31 -15.87 -15.76
N LYS A 458 -41.70 -15.07 -16.65
CA LYS A 458 -40.24 -15.04 -16.82
C LYS A 458 -39.63 -14.15 -15.73
N VAL A 459 -38.54 -14.64 -15.14
CA VAL A 459 -37.81 -13.95 -14.08
C VAL A 459 -36.32 -13.87 -14.37
N ALA A 460 -35.64 -12.92 -13.73
CA ALA A 460 -34.19 -12.83 -13.70
C ALA A 460 -33.69 -13.14 -12.28
N VAL A 461 -32.86 -14.18 -12.14
CA VAL A 461 -32.31 -14.63 -10.85
C VAL A 461 -30.85 -14.19 -10.75
N LYS A 462 -30.57 -13.22 -9.89
CA LYS A 462 -29.22 -12.75 -9.57
C LYS A 462 -28.65 -13.58 -8.43
N ARG A 463 -27.53 -14.27 -8.66
CA ARG A 463 -26.78 -15.02 -7.64
C ARG A 463 -25.54 -14.22 -7.26
N LEU A 464 -25.46 -13.81 -6.00
CA LEU A 464 -24.38 -12.99 -5.48
C LEU A 464 -23.16 -13.86 -5.12
N GLU A 465 -21.96 -13.38 -5.43
CA GLU A 465 -20.69 -14.08 -5.17
C GLU A 465 -19.83 -13.30 -4.15
N GLY A 466 -19.06 -14.00 -3.31
CA GLY A 466 -18.18 -13.40 -2.30
C GLY A 466 -18.80 -13.24 -0.89
N ALA A 467 -18.15 -13.83 0.12
CA ALA A 467 -18.72 -14.02 1.46
C ALA A 467 -19.05 -12.74 2.25
N ARG A 468 -18.23 -11.67 2.11
CA ARG A 468 -18.43 -10.41 2.87
C ARG A 468 -19.12 -9.31 2.06
N GLN A 469 -18.79 -9.18 0.78
CA GLN A 469 -19.33 -8.12 -0.09
C GLN A 469 -20.76 -8.45 -0.52
N GLY A 470 -21.01 -9.67 -1.00
CA GLY A 470 -22.34 -10.12 -1.40
C GLY A 470 -23.38 -10.08 -0.28
N LYS A 471 -22.98 -10.25 0.99
CA LYS A 471 -23.90 -10.12 2.15
C LYS A 471 -24.42 -8.69 2.33
N LYS A 472 -23.57 -7.67 2.14
CA LYS A 472 -23.97 -6.26 2.30
C LYS A 472 -24.91 -5.81 1.18
N GLU A 473 -24.60 -6.22 -0.05
CA GLU A 473 -25.40 -5.92 -1.23
C GLU A 473 -26.76 -6.60 -1.16
N PHE A 474 -26.78 -7.88 -0.74
CA PHE A 474 -28.01 -8.61 -0.49
C PHE A 474 -28.94 -7.88 0.48
N LEU A 475 -28.40 -7.43 1.62
CA LEU A 475 -29.18 -6.71 2.63
C LEU A 475 -29.67 -5.37 2.09
N ALA A 476 -28.81 -4.61 1.38
CA ALA A 476 -29.21 -3.33 0.80
C ALA A 476 -30.37 -3.47 -0.19
N GLU A 477 -30.33 -4.47 -1.07
CA GLU A 477 -31.41 -4.73 -2.03
C GLU A 477 -32.70 -5.18 -1.30
N VAL A 478 -32.61 -6.18 -0.41
CA VAL A 478 -33.80 -6.70 0.29
C VAL A 478 -34.45 -5.66 1.21
N GLU A 479 -33.67 -4.84 1.92
CA GLU A 479 -34.18 -3.80 2.82
C GLU A 479 -34.74 -2.58 2.06
N THR A 480 -34.19 -2.25 0.89
CA THR A 480 -34.56 -1.03 0.15
C THR A 480 -35.60 -1.30 -0.94
N ILE A 481 -35.23 -2.05 -1.99
CA ILE A 481 -36.14 -2.32 -3.13
C ILE A 481 -37.29 -3.24 -2.72
N GLY A 482 -37.11 -4.05 -1.67
CA GLY A 482 -38.16 -4.93 -1.15
C GLY A 482 -39.40 -4.24 -0.60
N SER A 483 -39.31 -2.93 -0.33
CA SER A 483 -40.40 -2.14 0.28
C SER A 483 -40.95 -1.05 -0.62
N ILE A 484 -40.50 -0.97 -1.89
CA ILE A 484 -40.90 0.07 -2.84
C ILE A 484 -41.33 -0.55 -4.18
N GLU A 485 -42.31 0.08 -4.83
CA GLU A 485 -42.82 -0.36 -6.13
C GLU A 485 -43.13 0.87 -6.99
N HIS A 486 -42.55 0.92 -8.18
CA HIS A 486 -42.75 2.02 -9.13
C HIS A 486 -42.56 1.51 -10.56
N ILE A 487 -43.34 2.03 -11.50
CA ILE A 487 -43.36 1.56 -12.90
C ILE A 487 -42.00 1.69 -13.61
N ASN A 488 -41.15 2.63 -13.18
CA ASN A 488 -39.81 2.86 -13.72
C ASN A 488 -38.67 2.28 -12.85
N LEU A 489 -38.97 1.38 -11.91
CA LEU A 489 -37.95 0.63 -11.15
C LEU A 489 -38.16 -0.86 -11.37
N VAL A 490 -37.07 -1.63 -11.49
CA VAL A 490 -37.17 -3.09 -11.67
C VAL A 490 -37.63 -3.72 -10.36
N ARG A 491 -38.77 -4.41 -10.41
CA ARG A 491 -39.42 -5.01 -9.25
C ARG A 491 -38.65 -6.23 -8.74
N LEU A 492 -38.26 -6.19 -7.46
CA LEU A 492 -37.81 -7.36 -6.72
C LEU A 492 -39.04 -8.21 -6.36
N ILE A 493 -39.10 -9.44 -6.87
CA ILE A 493 -40.19 -10.40 -6.64
C ILE A 493 -39.95 -11.17 -5.34
N GLY A 494 -38.69 -11.49 -5.05
CA GLY A 494 -38.34 -12.28 -3.88
C GLY A 494 -36.85 -12.58 -3.78
N PHE A 495 -36.50 -13.43 -2.81
CA PHE A 495 -35.11 -13.74 -2.51
C PHE A 495 -34.92 -15.16 -2.00
N CYS A 496 -33.67 -15.63 -2.00
CA CYS A 496 -33.24 -16.84 -1.30
C CYS A 496 -32.06 -16.49 -0.39
N ALA A 497 -32.18 -16.88 0.88
CA ALA A 497 -31.13 -16.78 1.89
C ALA A 497 -31.04 -18.12 2.63
N GLU A 498 -30.35 -19.09 2.02
CA GLU A 498 -30.15 -20.43 2.58
C GLU A 498 -28.66 -20.71 2.71
N LYS A 499 -28.17 -21.02 3.92
CA LYS A 499 -26.75 -21.26 4.20
C LYS A 499 -25.87 -20.09 3.69
N SER A 500 -24.96 -20.36 2.76
CA SER A 500 -24.10 -19.38 2.07
C SER A 500 -24.70 -18.84 0.77
N GLU A 501 -25.84 -19.35 0.32
CA GLU A 501 -26.47 -18.94 -0.93
C GLU A 501 -27.29 -17.66 -0.72
N ARG A 502 -27.03 -16.66 -1.56
CA ARG A 502 -27.74 -15.37 -1.58
C ARG A 502 -28.20 -15.09 -3.00
N LEU A 503 -29.51 -15.17 -3.24
CA LEU A 503 -30.10 -14.95 -4.56
C LEU A 503 -31.25 -13.96 -4.48
N LEU A 504 -31.41 -13.17 -5.54
CA LEU A 504 -32.46 -12.18 -5.71
C LEU A 504 -33.23 -12.47 -6.99
N VAL A 505 -34.56 -12.38 -6.94
CA VAL A 505 -35.45 -12.71 -8.05
C VAL A 505 -36.15 -11.44 -8.51
N TYR A 506 -35.90 -11.04 -9.75
CA TYR A 506 -36.42 -9.84 -10.38
C TYR A 506 -37.40 -10.18 -11.51
N GLU A 507 -38.25 -9.22 -11.85
CA GLU A 507 -38.98 -9.27 -13.13
C GLU A 507 -38.00 -9.33 -14.32
N TYR A 508 -38.39 -10.05 -15.37
CA TYR A 508 -37.55 -10.20 -16.55
C TYR A 508 -37.72 -9.04 -17.53
N MET A 509 -36.61 -8.38 -17.87
CA MET A 509 -36.56 -7.25 -18.82
C MET A 509 -36.04 -7.75 -20.17
N SER A 510 -36.95 -7.95 -21.13
CA SER A 510 -36.72 -8.71 -22.35
C SER A 510 -35.69 -8.11 -23.32
N ARG A 511 -35.55 -6.79 -23.34
CA ARG A 511 -34.57 -6.10 -24.20
C ARG A 511 -33.23 -5.87 -23.51
N GLY A 512 -33.08 -6.33 -22.26
CA GLY A 512 -31.84 -6.22 -21.50
C GLY A 512 -31.45 -4.76 -21.22
N SER A 513 -30.15 -4.52 -21.05
CA SER A 513 -29.60 -3.23 -20.64
C SER A 513 -29.50 -2.22 -21.79
N LEU A 514 -29.61 -0.93 -21.44
CA LEU A 514 -29.63 0.19 -22.38
C LEU A 514 -28.34 0.32 -23.19
N ASP A 515 -27.18 -0.03 -22.62
CA ASP A 515 -25.87 0.01 -23.29
C ASP A 515 -25.86 -0.78 -24.62
N ARG A 516 -26.63 -1.87 -24.70
CA ARG A 516 -26.79 -2.69 -25.91
C ARG A 516 -27.46 -1.97 -27.06
N TRP A 517 -28.21 -0.91 -26.78
CA TRP A 517 -29.04 -0.19 -27.74
C TRP A 517 -28.49 1.19 -28.12
N ILE A 518 -27.67 1.78 -27.24
CA ILE A 518 -27.10 3.12 -27.48
C ILE A 518 -25.68 3.06 -28.05
N TYR A 519 -24.95 1.94 -27.92
CA TYR A 519 -23.60 1.80 -28.46
C TYR A 519 -23.56 1.00 -29.77
N TYR A 520 -22.83 1.53 -30.76
CA TYR A 520 -22.68 0.93 -32.10
C TYR A 520 -22.05 -0.47 -32.13
N ARG A 521 -21.45 -0.94 -31.03
CA ARG A 521 -20.74 -2.24 -30.99
C ARG A 521 -21.63 -3.47 -31.04
N HIS A 522 -22.94 -3.33 -30.87
CA HIS A 522 -23.86 -4.46 -30.74
C HIS A 522 -24.66 -4.80 -32.02
N ASN A 523 -24.33 -4.20 -33.17
CA ASN A 523 -25.02 -4.40 -34.47
C ASN A 523 -26.56 -4.21 -34.43
N ASN A 524 -27.08 -3.56 -33.38
CA ASN A 524 -28.48 -3.22 -33.26
C ASN A 524 -28.80 -1.95 -34.07
N ALA A 525 -30.02 -1.85 -34.57
CA ALA A 525 -30.51 -0.61 -35.14
C ALA A 525 -30.45 0.51 -34.08
N PRO A 526 -29.92 1.71 -34.40
CA PRO A 526 -29.91 2.82 -33.46
C PRO A 526 -31.33 3.17 -33.03
N LEU A 527 -31.55 3.39 -31.73
CA LEU A 527 -32.85 3.86 -31.23
C LEU A 527 -33.19 5.20 -31.85
N ASP A 528 -34.44 5.36 -32.29
CA ASP A 528 -34.96 6.64 -32.74
C ASP A 528 -35.05 7.65 -31.58
N TRP A 529 -35.11 8.93 -31.92
CA TRP A 529 -35.10 10.00 -30.91
C TRP A 529 -36.32 9.98 -29.98
N CYS A 530 -37.49 9.61 -30.47
CA CYS A 530 -38.70 9.53 -29.64
C CYS A 530 -38.57 8.43 -28.58
N THR A 531 -38.01 7.28 -28.97
CA THR A 531 -37.72 6.18 -28.05
C THR A 531 -36.65 6.56 -27.03
N ARG A 532 -35.55 7.23 -27.46
CA ARG A 532 -34.53 7.77 -26.54
C ARG A 532 -35.12 8.76 -25.53
N SER A 533 -35.97 9.67 -26.00
CA SER A 533 -36.63 10.68 -25.16
C SER A 533 -37.54 10.03 -24.11
N ARG A 534 -38.26 8.97 -24.48
CA ARG A 534 -39.09 8.20 -23.55
C ARG A 534 -38.24 7.52 -22.47
N ILE A 535 -37.12 6.89 -22.88
CA ILE A 535 -36.18 6.25 -21.95
C ILE A 535 -35.62 7.28 -20.95
N ILE A 536 -35.21 8.45 -21.42
CA ILE A 536 -34.71 9.54 -20.55
C ILE A 536 -35.78 9.95 -19.53
N LEU A 537 -37.03 10.12 -19.98
CA LEU A 537 -38.16 10.49 -19.13
C LEU A 537 -38.45 9.41 -18.08
N ASP A 538 -38.41 8.14 -18.47
CA ASP A 538 -38.64 7.00 -17.58
C ASP A 538 -37.57 6.90 -16.49
N ILE A 539 -36.29 7.08 -16.84
CA ILE A 539 -35.18 7.13 -15.86
C ILE A 539 -35.40 8.29 -14.88
N ALA A 540 -35.74 9.48 -15.40
CA ALA A 540 -35.97 10.67 -14.58
C ALA A 540 -37.14 10.45 -13.59
N LYS A 541 -38.24 9.83 -14.02
CA LYS A 541 -39.37 9.47 -13.13
C LYS A 541 -38.94 8.49 -12.05
N GLY A 542 -38.16 7.47 -12.39
CA GLY A 542 -37.62 6.51 -11.43
C GLY A 542 -36.76 7.18 -10.35
N LEU A 543 -35.85 8.07 -10.75
CA LEU A 543 -35.01 8.83 -9.82
C LEU A 543 -35.82 9.82 -8.97
N CYS A 544 -36.78 10.52 -9.58
CA CYS A 544 -37.68 11.44 -8.88
C CYS A 544 -38.44 10.72 -7.76
N TYR A 545 -38.98 9.53 -8.06
CA TYR A 545 -39.66 8.71 -7.06
C TYR A 545 -38.74 8.35 -5.88
N LEU A 546 -37.51 7.88 -6.16
CA LEU A 546 -36.53 7.51 -5.14
C LEU A 546 -36.09 8.70 -4.26
N HIS A 547 -35.97 9.88 -4.86
CA HIS A 547 -35.46 11.08 -4.20
C HIS A 547 -36.53 11.86 -3.46
N GLU A 548 -37.74 11.93 -4.01
CA GLU A 548 -38.78 12.88 -3.57
C GLU A 548 -40.04 12.23 -3.02
N GLU A 549 -40.38 10.99 -3.42
CA GLU A 549 -41.66 10.35 -3.09
C GLU A 549 -41.51 9.23 -2.05
N CYS A 550 -40.35 8.58 -1.95
CA CYS A 550 -40.08 7.57 -0.93
C CYS A 550 -40.02 8.15 0.49
N ARG A 551 -40.39 7.34 1.51
CA ARG A 551 -40.38 7.75 2.93
C ARG A 551 -39.00 8.28 3.37
N HIS A 552 -37.95 7.56 3.01
CA HIS A 552 -36.56 8.00 3.10
C HIS A 552 -36.09 8.38 1.70
N ILE A 553 -35.12 9.30 1.60
CA ILE A 553 -34.45 9.57 0.34
C ILE A 553 -33.59 8.35 0.03
N ILE A 554 -33.75 7.77 -1.16
CA ILE A 554 -32.97 6.61 -1.60
C ILE A 554 -32.00 7.08 -2.68
N ALA A 555 -30.73 7.15 -2.34
CA ALA A 555 -29.68 7.37 -3.33
C ALA A 555 -29.26 6.02 -3.93
N HIS A 556 -29.31 5.90 -5.26
CA HIS A 556 -29.02 4.66 -6.00
C HIS A 556 -27.51 4.37 -6.07
N LEU A 557 -26.70 5.41 -6.31
CA LEU A 557 -25.23 5.41 -6.32
C LEU A 557 -24.54 4.63 -7.46
N ASP A 558 -25.30 4.10 -8.42
CA ASP A 558 -24.73 3.36 -9.57
C ASP A 558 -25.59 3.50 -10.83
N ILE A 559 -26.03 4.73 -11.12
CA ILE A 559 -26.76 5.03 -12.35
C ILE A 559 -25.80 5.02 -13.55
N LYS A 560 -26.00 4.06 -14.44
CA LYS A 560 -25.22 3.84 -15.67
C LYS A 560 -26.06 3.06 -16.69
N PRO A 561 -25.73 3.06 -18.00
CA PRO A 561 -26.56 2.40 -19.00
C PRO A 561 -26.71 0.88 -18.80
N GLN A 562 -25.75 0.21 -18.14
CA GLN A 562 -25.84 -1.21 -17.80
C GLN A 562 -26.94 -1.52 -16.77
N ASN A 563 -27.28 -0.54 -15.93
CA ASN A 563 -28.27 -0.66 -14.86
C ASN A 563 -29.62 -0.07 -15.25
N ILE A 564 -29.80 0.36 -16.50
CA ILE A 564 -31.10 0.74 -17.06
C ILE A 564 -31.58 -0.40 -17.94
N LEU A 565 -32.64 -1.08 -17.54
CA LEU A 565 -33.19 -2.23 -18.26
C LEU A 565 -34.44 -1.84 -19.05
N LEU A 566 -34.64 -2.50 -20.19
CA LEU A 566 -35.70 -2.20 -21.16
C LEU A 566 -36.64 -3.40 -21.32
N ASP A 567 -37.95 -3.13 -21.33
CA ASP A 567 -38.99 -4.12 -21.63
C ASP A 567 -39.26 -4.24 -23.14
N ASP A 568 -40.25 -5.06 -23.52
CA ASP A 568 -40.60 -5.29 -24.94
C ASP A 568 -41.01 -4.00 -25.67
N ASN A 569 -41.51 -3.00 -24.95
CA ASN A 569 -41.97 -1.71 -25.47
C ASN A 569 -40.92 -0.60 -25.37
N PHE A 570 -39.69 -0.93 -24.97
CA PHE A 570 -38.62 0.03 -24.66
C PHE A 570 -38.96 1.01 -23.53
N ASN A 571 -39.85 0.65 -22.61
CA ASN A 571 -39.99 1.39 -21.36
C ASN A 571 -38.78 1.11 -20.49
N ALA A 572 -38.22 2.15 -19.87
CA ALA A 572 -37.02 2.02 -19.07
C ALA A 572 -37.32 1.84 -17.59
N LYS A 573 -36.57 0.93 -16.96
CA LYS A 573 -36.59 0.73 -15.51
C LYS A 573 -35.17 0.75 -14.94
N VAL A 574 -34.99 1.44 -13.82
CA VAL A 574 -33.74 1.49 -13.07
C VAL A 574 -33.59 0.19 -12.27
N ALA A 575 -32.40 -0.42 -12.33
CA ALA A 575 -32.07 -1.71 -11.72
C ALA A 575 -30.77 -1.64 -10.91
N ASP A 576 -30.50 -2.71 -10.16
CA ASP A 576 -29.27 -2.93 -9.38
C ASP A 576 -29.05 -1.97 -8.19
N PHE A 577 -29.79 -2.25 -7.11
CA PHE A 577 -29.77 -1.46 -5.88
C PHE A 577 -28.71 -1.93 -4.87
N GLY A 578 -27.76 -2.78 -5.27
CA GLY A 578 -26.73 -3.34 -4.39
C GLY A 578 -25.86 -2.29 -3.69
N LEU A 579 -25.73 -1.11 -4.31
CA LEU A 579 -24.97 0.01 -3.77
C LEU A 579 -25.82 1.11 -3.12
N CYS A 580 -27.15 0.97 -3.05
CA CYS A 580 -28.01 2.07 -2.63
C CYS A 580 -27.79 2.50 -1.16
N LYS A 581 -28.33 3.68 -0.82
CA LYS A 581 -28.27 4.25 0.53
C LYS A 581 -29.58 4.95 0.89
N LEU A 582 -30.13 4.55 2.03
CA LEU A 582 -31.19 5.28 2.71
C LEU A 582 -30.61 6.53 3.41
N ILE A 583 -31.22 7.67 3.14
CA ILE A 583 -30.90 8.99 3.68
C ILE A 583 -32.16 9.53 4.37
N ASN A 584 -32.05 9.95 5.64
CA ASN A 584 -33.19 10.53 6.33
C ASN A 584 -33.47 11.95 5.81
N ARG A 585 -34.75 12.33 5.71
CA ARG A 585 -35.16 13.63 5.14
C ARG A 585 -34.70 14.84 5.96
N ASP A 586 -34.39 14.65 7.23
CA ASP A 586 -33.83 15.67 8.13
C ASP A 586 -32.31 15.86 7.97
N GLN A 587 -31.64 14.98 7.21
CA GLN A 587 -30.20 15.06 6.95
C GLN A 587 -29.93 15.82 5.66
N SER A 588 -29.10 16.86 5.75
CA SER A 588 -28.71 17.66 4.58
C SER A 588 -27.60 17.03 3.74
N LYS A 589 -26.77 16.14 4.33
CA LYS A 589 -25.69 15.39 3.67
C LYS A 589 -25.42 14.09 4.42
N VAL A 590 -25.07 13.03 3.70
CA VAL A 590 -24.72 11.72 4.30
C VAL A 590 -23.26 11.38 4.04
N VAL A 591 -22.59 10.93 5.09
CA VAL A 591 -21.22 10.42 5.01
C VAL A 591 -21.26 8.94 4.66
N THR A 592 -20.68 8.57 3.53
CA THR A 592 -20.56 7.16 3.09
C THR A 592 -19.25 6.96 2.35
N MET A 593 -18.72 5.73 2.41
CA MET A 593 -17.58 5.32 1.58
C MET A 593 -17.94 5.48 0.10
N MET A 594 -16.94 5.85 -0.72
CA MET A 594 -17.09 5.99 -2.17
C MET A 594 -17.45 4.65 -2.79
N ARG A 595 -18.50 4.62 -3.59
CA ARG A 595 -19.01 3.45 -4.31
C ARG A 595 -19.76 3.91 -5.55
N GLY A 596 -19.77 3.07 -6.57
CA GLY A 596 -20.34 3.36 -7.89
C GLY A 596 -19.31 3.19 -9.00
N THR A 597 -19.76 3.34 -10.24
CA THR A 597 -18.93 3.08 -11.42
C THR A 597 -18.09 4.31 -11.83
N PRO A 598 -16.75 4.18 -11.96
CA PRO A 598 -15.90 5.26 -12.47
C PRO A 598 -16.41 5.83 -13.80
N GLY A 599 -16.34 7.16 -13.95
CA GLY A 599 -16.91 7.88 -15.09
C GLY A 599 -18.34 8.39 -14.89
N TYR A 600 -19.13 7.78 -13.98
CA TYR A 600 -20.47 8.23 -13.59
C TYR A 600 -20.49 8.92 -12.21
N LEU A 601 -19.37 8.92 -11.49
CA LEU A 601 -19.27 9.50 -10.14
C LEU A 601 -19.27 11.04 -10.19
N ALA A 602 -20.18 11.63 -9.43
CA ALA A 602 -20.25 13.07 -9.19
C ALA A 602 -18.99 13.62 -8.48
N PRO A 603 -18.55 14.85 -8.77
CA PRO A 603 -17.33 15.42 -8.19
C PRO A 603 -17.41 15.58 -6.67
N GLU A 604 -18.59 15.79 -6.09
CA GLU A 604 -18.79 15.87 -4.65
C GLU A 604 -18.56 14.55 -3.91
N TRP A 605 -18.43 13.41 -4.62
CA TRP A 605 -17.86 12.19 -4.04
C TRP A 605 -16.45 12.42 -3.49
N LEU A 606 -15.71 13.36 -4.09
CA LEU A 606 -14.45 13.85 -3.55
C LEU A 606 -14.60 14.49 -2.19
N THR A 607 -15.81 14.80 -1.71
CA THR A 607 -16.11 15.37 -0.39
C THR A 607 -16.62 14.32 0.63
N SER A 608 -16.89 13.07 0.20
CA SER A 608 -17.52 11.99 0.99
C SER A 608 -18.81 12.38 1.72
N ARG A 609 -19.36 13.57 1.43
CA ARG A 609 -20.61 14.11 1.93
C ARG A 609 -21.51 14.23 0.73
N ILE A 610 -22.26 13.16 0.48
CA ILE A 610 -23.12 13.08 -0.69
C ILE A 610 -24.56 13.43 -0.32
N THR A 611 -25.30 13.78 -1.35
CA THR A 611 -26.76 13.88 -1.34
C THR A 611 -27.27 13.02 -2.49
N GLU A 612 -28.57 12.88 -2.64
CA GLU A 612 -29.20 12.25 -3.79
C GLU A 612 -28.79 12.90 -5.14
N LYS A 613 -28.25 14.13 -5.11
CA LYS A 613 -27.71 14.83 -6.29
C LYS A 613 -26.58 14.09 -7.00
N VAL A 614 -25.90 13.15 -6.34
CA VAL A 614 -24.89 12.33 -7.03
C VAL A 614 -25.50 11.45 -8.12
N ASP A 615 -26.74 10.97 -7.93
CA ASP A 615 -27.46 10.23 -8.97
C ASP A 615 -27.90 11.16 -10.11
N VAL A 616 -28.18 12.43 -9.82
CA VAL A 616 -28.54 13.44 -10.83
C VAL A 616 -27.34 13.73 -11.73
N TYR A 617 -26.13 13.79 -11.17
CA TYR A 617 -24.91 13.88 -11.97
C TYR A 617 -24.72 12.65 -12.85
N SER A 618 -24.82 11.45 -12.27
CA SER A 618 -24.70 10.19 -13.02
C SER A 618 -25.75 10.10 -14.15
N PHE A 619 -26.99 10.52 -13.88
CA PHE A 619 -28.04 10.64 -14.89
C PHE A 619 -27.66 11.63 -16.00
N GLY A 620 -27.04 12.77 -15.67
CA GLY A 620 -26.52 13.71 -16.66
C GLY A 620 -25.47 13.08 -17.59
N VAL A 621 -24.59 12.21 -17.06
CA VAL A 621 -23.64 11.44 -17.87
C VAL A 621 -24.37 10.45 -18.78
N VAL A 622 -25.32 9.67 -18.24
CA VAL A 622 -26.14 8.72 -19.01
C VAL A 622 -26.91 9.44 -20.13
N LEU A 623 -27.47 10.61 -19.85
CA LEU A 623 -28.16 11.44 -20.83
C LEU A 623 -27.25 11.79 -22.01
N MET A 624 -26.00 12.20 -21.73
CA MET A 624 -25.02 12.50 -22.78
C MET A 624 -24.68 11.27 -23.63
N GLU A 625 -24.60 10.09 -23.02
CA GLU A 625 -24.37 8.82 -23.73
C GLU A 625 -25.57 8.41 -24.61
N ILE A 626 -26.80 8.60 -24.11
CA ILE A 626 -28.03 8.37 -24.89
C ILE A 626 -28.08 9.32 -26.09
N VAL A 627 -27.74 10.60 -25.92
CA VAL A 627 -27.78 11.58 -27.02
C VAL A 627 -26.68 11.30 -28.04
N SER A 628 -25.44 11.06 -27.58
CA SER A 628 -24.28 10.89 -28.47
C SER A 628 -24.17 9.51 -29.11
N GLY A 629 -24.77 8.48 -28.50
CA GLY A 629 -24.60 7.08 -28.91
C GLY A 629 -23.16 6.58 -28.75
N ARG A 630 -22.35 7.24 -27.92
CA ARG A 630 -20.93 6.92 -27.68
C ARG A 630 -20.69 6.79 -26.19
N LYS A 631 -19.87 5.82 -25.82
CA LYS A 631 -19.32 5.73 -24.47
C LYS A 631 -18.32 6.86 -24.30
N LYS A 632 -18.40 7.63 -23.22
CA LYS A 632 -17.24 8.45 -22.82
C LYS A 632 -16.27 7.51 -22.12
N TYR A 633 -15.00 7.58 -22.52
CA TYR A 633 -13.90 6.63 -22.26
C TYR A 633 -13.85 5.44 -23.23
#